data_AF-A0A0F8VM41-F1
#
_entry.id   AF-A0A0F8VM41-F1
#
_cell.length_a   1.000
_cell.length_b   1.000
_cell.length_c   1.000
_cell.angle_alpha   90.00
_cell.angle_beta   90.00
_cell.angle_gamma   90.00
#
_symmetry.space_group_name_H-M   'P 1'
#
loop_
_entity.id
_entity.type
_entity.pdbx_description
1 polymer ?
#
loop_
_entity_poly.entity_id
_entity_poly.type
_entity_poly.pdbx_seq_one_letter_code
_entity_poly.pdbx_strand_id
1 'polypeptide(L)'
;DSDSTLTTLNKADVLVKFAVPQVLCQLADLVGEVHTEGAVDARTLQVKYFTDDQIIEAGDEFYIAGHRTLYTVTTGVTLDLQTSTGKPISFFPGLEAVAPAAEHGSGITFKKSSLRPTEEDYLIRLVGARTCISKSTSYYTQIKSATDALDVANTAIGEIGALILLATTATTGDIAKGRADEVLGAAAIVLANAEFDKIVVASTGPTVLATSALVSALALVNVVPVAGGATEYMGQAASDVGASQGFLVTGQSYLQEASADLNNAASDLRAASTELDTSGAKAREATANFSNAGSHFNAAATDLRAAGEKANEAISNLRLVGSRLQVAQGGLR
;
A
#
# COMPACT_ATOMS: atom_id res chain seq x y z
N ASP A 1 -16.58 -17.29 29.03
CA ASP A 1 -15.76 -16.87 27.89
C ASP A 1 -14.31 -16.90 28.37
N SER A 2 -13.62 -18.00 28.09
CA SER A 2 -12.34 -18.37 28.72
C SER A 2 -11.43 -19.03 27.69
N ASP A 3 -11.40 -18.47 26.48
CA ASP A 3 -10.44 -18.88 25.47
C ASP A 3 -9.12 -18.13 25.70
N SER A 4 -8.14 -18.82 26.29
CA SER A 4 -6.81 -18.27 26.61
C SER A 4 -5.87 -18.23 25.41
N THR A 5 -6.35 -18.53 24.20
CA THR A 5 -5.58 -18.45 22.95
C THR A 5 -5.73 -17.11 22.22
N LEU A 6 -6.67 -16.26 22.67
CA LEU A 6 -6.72 -14.86 22.23
C LEU A 6 -5.45 -14.16 22.71
N THR A 7 -4.52 -13.91 21.78
CA THR A 7 -3.41 -12.96 21.93
C THR A 7 -3.90 -11.79 22.76
N THR A 8 -3.27 -11.58 23.92
CA THR A 8 -3.62 -10.53 24.88
C THR A 8 -3.99 -9.27 24.12
N LEU A 9 -5.27 -8.88 24.16
CA LEU A 9 -5.77 -7.68 23.52
C LEU A 9 -4.80 -6.54 23.82
N ASN A 10 -4.34 -5.83 22.77
CA ASN A 10 -3.43 -4.71 22.93
C ASN A 10 -3.94 -3.82 24.06
N LYS A 11 -3.10 -3.63 25.10
CA LYS A 11 -3.41 -2.76 26.23
C LYS A 11 -3.74 -1.38 25.66
N ALA A 12 -4.96 -0.92 25.92
CA ALA A 12 -5.44 0.38 25.47
C ALA A 12 -5.55 1.27 26.70
N ASP A 13 -4.65 2.24 26.80
CA ASP A 13 -4.67 3.20 27.90
C ASP A 13 -5.66 4.32 27.58
N VAL A 14 -6.60 4.57 28.49
CA VAL A 14 -7.56 5.67 28.37
C VAL A 14 -7.30 6.68 29.46
N LEU A 15 -7.01 7.91 29.06
CA LEU A 15 -6.90 9.02 29.98
C LEU A 15 -8.30 9.53 30.36
N VAL A 16 -8.63 9.44 31.65
CA VAL A 16 -9.79 10.12 32.24
C VAL A 16 -9.29 11.19 33.20
N LYS A 17 -9.81 12.41 33.05
CA LYS A 17 -9.51 13.53 33.94
C LYS A 17 -10.76 13.83 34.76
N PHE A 18 -10.60 13.88 36.08
CA PHE A 18 -11.63 14.37 36.98
C PHE A 18 -11.43 15.87 37.23
N ALA A 19 -12.52 16.62 37.30
CA ALA A 19 -12.47 18.05 37.61
C ALA A 19 -12.12 18.31 39.09
N VAL A 20 -12.35 17.32 39.95
CA VAL A 20 -12.08 17.36 41.38
C VAL A 20 -11.16 16.17 41.72
N PRO A 21 -10.15 16.35 42.59
CA PRO A 21 -9.34 15.24 43.08
C PRO A 21 -10.22 14.08 43.57
N GLN A 22 -9.90 12.87 43.11
CA GLN A 22 -10.52 11.65 43.59
C GLN A 22 -9.47 10.84 44.35
N VAL A 23 -9.88 10.18 45.41
CA VAL A 23 -9.03 9.27 46.18
C VAL A 23 -9.42 7.85 45.80
N LEU A 24 -8.40 7.01 45.56
CA LEU A 24 -8.56 5.60 45.31
C LEU A 24 -7.72 4.86 46.34
N CYS A 25 -8.39 4.16 47.24
CA CYS A 25 -7.73 3.35 48.24
C CYS A 25 -7.07 2.15 47.55
N GLN A 26 -5.78 1.97 47.78
CA GLN A 26 -4.96 0.92 47.16
C GLN A 26 -4.91 -0.36 47.99
N LEU A 27 -5.58 -0.39 49.14
CA LEU A 27 -5.66 -1.58 49.98
C LEU A 27 -6.35 -2.72 49.22
N ALA A 28 -5.77 -3.92 49.26
CA ALA A 28 -6.38 -5.09 48.64
C ALA A 28 -7.53 -5.63 49.51
N ASP A 29 -7.42 -5.46 50.83
CA ASP A 29 -8.49 -5.70 51.79
C ASP A 29 -8.94 -4.36 52.38
N LEU A 30 -10.24 -4.08 52.26
CA LEU A 30 -10.84 -2.85 52.75
C LEU A 30 -11.29 -2.97 54.21
N VAL A 31 -11.16 -4.14 54.82
CA VAL A 31 -11.62 -4.41 56.18
C VAL A 31 -10.42 -4.56 57.11
N GLY A 32 -10.49 -3.89 58.26
CA GLY A 32 -9.56 -4.06 59.36
C GLY A 32 -10.31 -4.01 60.70
N GLU A 33 -9.58 -3.98 61.80
CA GLU A 33 -10.19 -3.86 63.12
C GLU A 33 -9.44 -2.87 64.01
N VAL A 34 -10.17 -2.29 64.96
CA VAL A 34 -9.60 -1.48 66.04
C VAL A 34 -8.79 -2.37 66.98
N HIS A 35 -7.49 -2.12 67.13
CA HIS A 35 -6.63 -2.91 68.00
C HIS A 35 -6.84 -2.57 69.48
N THR A 36 -6.81 -1.29 69.83
CA THR A 36 -6.99 -0.78 71.19
C THR A 36 -8.12 0.24 71.24
N GLU A 37 -8.87 0.25 72.34
CA GLU A 37 -9.98 1.18 72.54
C GLU A 37 -9.53 2.64 72.30
N GLY A 38 -10.27 3.35 71.45
CA GLY A 38 -10.06 4.76 71.15
C GLY A 38 -11.02 5.63 71.98
N ALA A 39 -10.48 6.60 72.72
CA ALA A 39 -11.29 7.55 73.48
C ALA A 39 -12.05 8.53 72.56
N VAL A 40 -13.16 9.10 73.07
CA VAL A 40 -13.87 10.20 72.40
C VAL A 40 -12.89 11.34 72.10
N ASP A 41 -13.05 11.98 70.94
CA ASP A 41 -12.18 13.02 70.38
C ASP A 41 -10.75 12.61 70.04
N ALA A 42 -10.37 11.33 70.24
CA ALA A 42 -9.06 10.84 69.80
C ALA A 42 -8.90 10.99 68.29
N ARG A 43 -7.68 11.35 67.86
CA ARG A 43 -7.30 11.54 66.44
C ARG A 43 -6.31 10.49 65.96
N THR A 44 -6.03 9.51 66.81
CA THR A 44 -5.17 8.38 66.52
C THR A 44 -5.85 7.11 67.01
N LEU A 45 -5.70 6.03 66.25
CA LEU A 45 -6.30 4.73 66.56
C LEU A 45 -5.35 3.63 66.11
N GLN A 46 -5.16 2.61 66.95
CA GLN A 46 -4.38 1.44 66.56
C GLN A 46 -5.27 0.53 65.72
N VAL A 47 -4.79 0.09 64.56
CA VAL A 47 -5.51 -0.82 63.66
C VAL A 47 -4.73 -2.12 63.45
N LYS A 48 -5.44 -3.22 63.21
CA LYS A 48 -4.87 -4.55 62.93
C LYS A 48 -5.70 -5.34 61.93
N TYR A 49 -5.23 -6.54 61.61
CA TYR A 49 -5.86 -7.56 60.76
C TYR A 49 -5.93 -7.30 59.24
N PHE A 50 -4.93 -6.65 58.64
CA PHE A 50 -4.79 -6.62 57.18
C PHE A 50 -4.05 -7.86 56.65
N THR A 51 -4.43 -8.35 55.46
CA THR A 51 -3.95 -9.64 54.93
C THR A 51 -2.53 -9.60 54.37
N ASP A 52 -2.02 -8.42 54.03
CA ASP A 52 -0.72 -8.22 53.37
C ASP A 52 -0.06 -6.92 53.85
N ASP A 53 1.24 -6.77 53.54
CA ASP A 53 1.93 -5.49 53.69
C ASP A 53 1.31 -4.47 52.72
N GLN A 54 0.68 -3.45 53.27
CA GLN A 54 -0.09 -2.46 52.50
C GLN A 54 0.17 -1.06 53.06
N ILE A 55 -0.06 -0.05 52.22
CA ILE A 55 0.09 1.35 52.62
C ILE A 55 -1.31 1.94 52.69
N ILE A 56 -1.69 2.41 53.87
CA ILE A 56 -2.81 3.35 54.00
C ILE A 56 -2.25 4.72 53.61
N GLU A 57 -2.83 5.37 52.62
CA GLU A 57 -2.36 6.66 52.12
C GLU A 57 -3.04 7.82 52.87
N ALA A 58 -2.39 8.98 52.90
CA ALA A 58 -3.04 10.19 53.39
C ALA A 58 -4.18 10.57 52.44
N GLY A 59 -5.37 10.81 52.98
CA GLY A 59 -6.60 11.04 52.22
C GLY A 59 -7.52 9.83 52.13
N ASP A 60 -7.07 8.63 52.49
CA ASP A 60 -7.94 7.45 52.55
C ASP A 60 -9.07 7.67 53.57
N GLU A 61 -10.28 7.27 53.19
CA GLU A 61 -11.48 7.45 54.00
C GLU A 61 -11.94 6.11 54.59
N PHE A 62 -12.39 6.09 55.84
CA PHE A 62 -12.89 4.88 56.48
C PHE A 62 -14.04 5.13 57.47
N TYR A 63 -14.79 4.08 57.74
CA TYR A 63 -15.81 4.00 58.78
C TYR A 63 -15.36 3.07 59.91
N ILE A 64 -15.81 3.37 61.12
CA ILE A 64 -15.71 2.47 62.27
C ILE A 64 -17.12 1.95 62.56
N ALA A 65 -17.26 0.65 62.80
CA ALA A 65 -18.54 0.04 63.16
C ALA A 65 -19.16 0.75 64.37
N GLY A 66 -20.44 1.12 64.27
CA GLY A 66 -21.15 1.86 65.31
C GLY A 66 -20.92 3.39 65.28
N HIS A 67 -20.01 3.90 64.46
CA HIS A 67 -19.82 5.32 64.23
C HIS A 67 -20.55 5.75 62.95
N ARG A 68 -21.05 7.00 62.92
CA ARG A 68 -21.71 7.65 61.78
C ARG A 68 -20.75 8.50 60.96
N THR A 69 -19.68 8.94 61.59
CA THR A 69 -18.70 9.85 61.01
C THR A 69 -17.78 9.11 60.04
N LEU A 70 -17.54 9.74 58.89
CA LEU A 70 -16.49 9.32 57.97
C LEU A 70 -15.17 9.95 58.42
N TYR A 71 -14.15 9.14 58.58
CA TYR A 71 -12.82 9.57 58.99
C TYR A 71 -11.88 9.59 57.79
N THR A 72 -11.03 10.61 57.71
CA THR A 72 -10.00 10.75 56.67
C THR A 72 -8.62 10.64 57.29
N VAL A 73 -7.80 9.75 56.76
CA VAL A 73 -6.41 9.55 57.20
C VAL A 73 -5.59 10.79 56.87
N THR A 74 -4.89 11.35 57.86
CA THR A 74 -4.09 12.57 57.68
C THR A 74 -2.64 12.30 57.34
N THR A 75 -2.15 11.10 57.65
CA THR A 75 -0.75 10.71 57.44
C THR A 75 -0.71 9.24 57.07
N GLY A 76 -0.02 8.92 55.97
CA GLY A 76 0.08 7.55 55.50
C GLY A 76 0.83 6.65 56.47
N VAL A 77 0.44 5.38 56.50
CA VAL A 77 0.99 4.36 57.40
C VAL A 77 1.24 3.08 56.62
N THR A 78 2.46 2.56 56.70
CA THR A 78 2.77 1.21 56.25
C THR A 78 2.27 0.22 57.29
N LEU A 79 1.35 -0.63 56.87
CA LEU A 79 0.87 -1.77 57.62
C LEU A 79 1.82 -2.93 57.34
N ASP A 80 2.28 -3.57 58.42
CA ASP A 80 2.97 -4.85 58.33
C ASP A 80 1.94 -5.96 58.52
N LEU A 81 2.14 -7.09 57.85
CA LEU A 81 1.31 -8.28 57.95
C LEU A 81 0.95 -8.63 59.40
N GLN A 82 -0.35 -8.62 59.72
CA GLN A 82 -0.96 -9.24 60.91
C GLN A 82 -0.17 -9.08 62.22
N THR A 83 0.30 -7.88 62.55
CA THR A 83 1.03 -7.67 63.82
C THR A 83 0.08 -7.64 65.01
N SER A 84 0.41 -8.39 66.07
CA SER A 84 -0.36 -8.44 67.32
C SER A 84 -0.39 -7.12 68.09
N THR A 85 0.45 -6.15 67.71
CA THR A 85 0.68 -4.87 68.41
C THR A 85 -0.11 -3.70 67.81
N GLY A 86 -0.78 -3.90 66.67
CA GLY A 86 -1.47 -2.84 65.93
C GLY A 86 -0.52 -1.76 65.38
N LYS A 87 -1.03 -0.95 64.45
CA LYS A 87 -0.33 0.23 63.92
C LYS A 87 -1.19 1.48 64.12
N PRO A 88 -0.61 2.61 64.59
CA PRO A 88 -1.38 3.83 64.78
C PRO A 88 -1.66 4.49 63.44
N ILE A 89 -2.93 4.75 63.14
CA ILE A 89 -3.34 5.65 62.05
C ILE A 89 -3.76 7.00 62.64
N SER A 90 -3.41 8.09 61.96
CA SER A 90 -3.85 9.45 62.32
C SER A 90 -4.97 9.89 61.39
N PHE A 91 -6.03 10.50 61.91
CA PHE A 91 -7.20 10.86 61.13
C PHE A 91 -7.93 12.12 61.63
N PHE A 92 -8.85 12.62 60.80
CA PHE A 92 -9.75 13.73 61.07
C PHE A 92 -11.17 13.41 60.57
N PRO A 93 -12.25 13.84 61.24
CA PRO A 93 -12.29 14.50 62.54
C PRO A 93 -11.93 13.55 63.71
N GLY A 94 -11.94 14.05 64.95
CA GLY A 94 -11.78 13.18 66.12
C GLY A 94 -12.94 12.19 66.28
N LEU A 95 -12.73 11.10 67.03
CA LEU A 95 -13.76 10.08 67.26
C LEU A 95 -15.01 10.67 67.92
N GLU A 96 -16.20 10.38 67.37
CA GLU A 96 -17.46 10.93 67.91
C GLU A 96 -17.95 10.18 69.16
N ALA A 97 -17.43 8.99 69.39
CA ALA A 97 -17.75 8.08 70.48
C ALA A 97 -16.52 7.20 70.77
N VAL A 98 -16.57 6.41 71.85
CA VAL A 98 -15.53 5.42 72.14
C VAL A 98 -15.55 4.35 71.03
N ALA A 99 -14.41 4.13 70.38
CA ALA A 99 -14.23 3.04 69.43
C ALA A 99 -13.76 1.80 70.21
N PRO A 100 -14.59 0.76 70.39
CA PRO A 100 -14.22 -0.40 71.21
C PRO A 100 -13.01 -1.14 70.63
N ALA A 101 -12.31 -1.94 71.43
CA ALA A 101 -11.32 -2.87 70.87
C ALA A 101 -11.97 -3.99 70.03
N ALA A 102 -11.21 -4.61 69.14
CA ALA A 102 -11.58 -5.70 68.23
C ALA A 102 -12.44 -6.80 68.86
N GLU A 103 -12.14 -7.18 70.10
CA GLU A 103 -12.84 -8.23 70.86
C GLU A 103 -14.32 -7.91 71.13
N HIS A 104 -14.76 -6.68 70.83
CA HIS A 104 -16.12 -6.19 70.98
C HIS A 104 -16.79 -5.78 69.66
N GLY A 105 -16.23 -6.17 68.50
CA GLY A 105 -16.90 -6.02 67.20
C GLY A 105 -16.61 -4.71 66.44
N SER A 106 -15.47 -4.07 66.72
CA SER A 106 -15.07 -2.80 66.09
C SER A 106 -14.38 -3.00 64.74
N GLY A 107 -15.16 -3.37 63.74
CA GLY A 107 -14.68 -3.40 62.35
C GLY A 107 -14.39 -2.00 61.83
N ILE A 108 -13.30 -1.87 61.08
CA ILE A 108 -12.97 -0.70 60.29
C ILE A 108 -13.20 -1.06 58.82
N THR A 109 -13.80 -0.16 58.05
CA THR A 109 -14.00 -0.37 56.62
C THR A 109 -13.58 0.85 55.83
N PHE A 110 -12.55 0.69 54.99
CA PHE A 110 -12.05 1.70 54.08
C PHE A 110 -12.96 1.84 52.85
N LYS A 111 -13.17 3.07 52.40
CA LYS A 111 -13.83 3.34 51.12
C LYS A 111 -12.84 3.13 49.99
N LYS A 112 -13.20 2.25 49.06
CA LYS A 112 -12.39 1.97 47.87
C LYS A 112 -12.14 3.21 47.01
N SER A 113 -13.16 4.04 46.83
CA SER A 113 -13.09 5.28 46.07
C SER A 113 -13.90 6.38 46.74
N SER A 114 -13.50 7.63 46.49
CA SER A 114 -14.33 8.80 46.77
C SER A 114 -15.56 8.89 45.86
N LEU A 115 -15.59 8.14 44.75
CA LEU A 115 -16.74 8.06 43.86
C LEU A 115 -17.90 7.30 44.51
N ARG A 116 -19.14 7.74 44.22
CA ARG A 116 -20.33 6.96 44.57
C ARG A 116 -20.40 5.71 43.69
N PRO A 117 -21.01 4.60 44.15
CA PRO A 117 -21.13 3.38 43.33
C PRO A 117 -21.75 3.61 41.94
N THR A 118 -22.70 4.54 41.82
CA THR A 118 -23.30 4.92 40.52
C THR A 118 -22.32 5.67 39.62
N GLU A 119 -21.40 6.46 40.19
CA GLU A 119 -20.38 7.21 39.45
C GLU A 119 -19.24 6.29 38.99
N GLU A 120 -18.90 5.26 39.77
CA GLU A 120 -17.97 4.22 39.35
C GLU A 120 -18.49 3.48 38.11
N ASP A 121 -19.78 3.12 38.07
CA ASP A 121 -20.40 2.52 36.88
C ASP A 121 -20.34 3.48 35.67
N TYR A 122 -20.61 4.77 35.87
CA TYR A 122 -20.46 5.77 34.80
C TYR A 122 -19.01 5.90 34.32
N LEU A 123 -18.04 5.86 35.22
CA LEU A 123 -16.62 5.90 34.87
C LEU A 123 -16.23 4.69 34.01
N ILE A 124 -16.64 3.48 34.41
CA ILE A 124 -16.37 2.25 33.67
C ILE A 124 -16.97 2.34 32.26
N ARG A 125 -18.23 2.79 32.13
CA ARG A 125 -18.89 2.98 30.84
C ARG A 125 -18.21 4.05 29.99
N LEU A 126 -17.76 5.15 30.60
CA LEU A 126 -17.03 6.23 29.92
C LEU A 126 -15.68 5.74 29.38
N VAL A 127 -14.93 4.99 30.17
CA VAL A 127 -13.65 4.37 29.77
C VAL A 127 -13.88 3.39 28.62
N GLY A 128 -14.89 2.51 28.74
CA GLY A 128 -15.29 1.60 27.68
C GLY A 128 -15.64 2.33 26.37
N ALA A 129 -16.50 3.35 26.46
CA ALA A 129 -16.89 4.16 25.31
C ALA A 129 -15.70 4.87 24.66
N ARG A 130 -14.81 5.49 25.45
CA ARG A 130 -13.59 6.15 24.95
C ARG A 130 -12.63 5.17 24.28
N THR A 131 -12.51 3.96 24.82
CA THR A 131 -11.70 2.88 24.21
C THR A 131 -12.27 2.50 22.84
N CYS A 132 -13.58 2.28 22.77
CA CYS A 132 -14.27 1.95 21.51
C CYS A 132 -14.12 3.06 20.46
N ILE A 133 -14.31 4.33 20.86
CA ILE A 133 -14.14 5.48 19.97
C ILE A 133 -12.70 5.53 19.44
N SER A 134 -11.70 5.45 20.32
CA SER A 134 -10.28 5.49 19.93
C SER A 134 -9.93 4.44 18.88
N LYS A 135 -10.38 3.19 19.07
CA LYS A 135 -10.17 2.11 18.10
C LYS A 135 -10.91 2.37 16.77
N SER A 136 -12.15 2.84 16.84
CA SER A 136 -12.94 3.14 15.62
C SER A 136 -12.28 4.22 14.76
N THR A 137 -11.71 5.26 15.38
CA THR A 137 -11.02 6.34 14.67
C THR A 137 -9.76 5.82 13.96
N SER A 138 -9.04 4.87 14.57
CA SER A 138 -7.87 4.25 13.93
C SER A 138 -8.25 3.50 12.64
N TYR A 139 -9.30 2.69 12.68
CA TYR A 139 -9.79 1.98 11.49
C TYR A 139 -10.30 2.95 10.41
N TYR A 140 -11.01 4.01 10.80
CA TYR A 140 -11.43 5.05 9.86
C TYR A 140 -10.23 5.70 9.14
N THR A 141 -9.18 6.06 9.88
CA THR A 141 -7.95 6.63 9.29
C THR A 141 -7.29 5.65 8.33
N GLN A 142 -7.17 4.37 8.69
CA GLN A 142 -6.59 3.34 7.82
C GLN A 142 -7.39 3.17 6.52
N ILE A 143 -8.73 3.11 6.62
CA ILE A 143 -9.61 3.03 5.45
C ILE A 143 -9.45 4.27 4.57
N LYS A 144 -9.43 5.47 5.15
CA LYS A 144 -9.25 6.71 4.40
C LYS A 144 -7.92 6.75 3.65
N SER A 145 -6.82 6.36 4.31
CA SER A 145 -5.51 6.25 3.67
C SER A 145 -5.50 5.23 2.52
N ALA A 146 -6.19 4.10 2.67
CA ALA A 146 -6.33 3.10 1.61
C ALA A 146 -7.14 3.65 0.42
N THR A 147 -8.24 4.37 0.67
CA THR A 147 -9.02 5.05 -0.38
C THR A 147 -8.16 6.04 -1.15
N ASP A 148 -7.38 6.88 -0.45
CA ASP A 148 -6.50 7.86 -1.10
C ASP A 148 -5.43 7.19 -1.99
N ALA A 149 -4.89 6.05 -1.55
CA ALA A 149 -3.93 5.29 -2.35
C ALA A 149 -4.57 4.70 -3.63
N LEU A 150 -5.82 4.26 -3.54
CA LEU A 150 -6.59 3.77 -4.70
C LEU A 150 -6.86 4.88 -5.71
N ASP A 151 -7.20 6.10 -5.26
CA ASP A 151 -7.43 7.24 -6.15
C ASP A 151 -6.15 7.64 -6.92
N VAL A 152 -4.99 7.63 -6.24
CA VAL A 152 -3.68 7.85 -6.88
C VAL A 152 -3.39 6.76 -7.91
N ALA A 153 -3.62 5.49 -7.57
CA ALA A 153 -3.41 4.38 -8.49
C ALA A 153 -4.33 4.48 -9.72
N ASN A 154 -5.60 4.87 -9.53
CA ASN A 154 -6.56 5.03 -10.62
C ASN A 154 -6.15 6.18 -11.57
N THR A 155 -5.62 7.28 -11.02
CA THR A 155 -5.06 8.38 -11.81
C THR A 155 -3.87 7.91 -12.65
N ALA A 156 -2.92 7.19 -12.04
CA ALA A 156 -1.76 6.65 -12.74
C ALA A 156 -2.14 5.64 -13.85
N ILE A 157 -3.15 4.80 -13.62
CA ILE A 157 -3.71 3.90 -14.65
C ILE A 157 -4.26 4.71 -15.83
N GLY A 158 -4.97 5.81 -15.57
CA GLY A 158 -5.47 6.72 -16.60
C GLY A 158 -4.34 7.34 -17.43
N GLU A 159 -3.26 7.80 -16.78
CA GLU A 159 -2.07 8.35 -17.46
C GLU A 159 -1.36 7.31 -18.33
N ILE A 160 -1.18 6.08 -17.82
CA ILE A 160 -0.62 4.96 -18.59
C ILE A 160 -1.50 4.63 -19.79
N GLY A 161 -2.82 4.61 -19.62
CA GLY A 161 -3.78 4.41 -20.71
C GLY A 161 -3.64 5.47 -21.81
N ALA A 162 -3.46 6.74 -21.43
CA ALA A 162 -3.23 7.83 -22.37
C ALA A 162 -1.88 7.68 -23.13
N LEU A 163 -0.82 7.27 -22.43
CA LEU A 163 0.49 7.00 -23.05
C LEU A 163 0.43 5.84 -24.06
N ILE A 164 -0.26 4.75 -23.73
CA ILE A 164 -0.47 3.62 -24.63
C ILE A 164 -1.21 4.06 -25.89
N LEU A 165 -2.26 4.87 -25.74
CA LEU A 165 -3.03 5.38 -26.88
C LEU A 165 -2.16 6.26 -27.79
N LEU A 166 -1.33 7.14 -27.21
CA LEU A 166 -0.38 7.97 -27.95
C LEU A 166 0.64 7.12 -28.73
N ALA A 167 1.26 6.14 -28.06
CA ALA A 167 2.23 5.23 -28.67
C ALA A 167 1.60 4.43 -29.83
N THR A 168 0.40 3.88 -29.62
CA THR A 168 -0.33 3.13 -30.65
C THR A 168 -0.63 3.98 -31.88
N THR A 169 -1.01 5.25 -31.65
CA THR A 169 -1.29 6.20 -32.74
C THR A 169 -0.02 6.54 -33.53
N ALA A 170 1.10 6.78 -32.84
CA ALA A 170 2.39 7.04 -33.47
C ALA A 170 2.86 5.84 -34.32
N THR A 171 2.88 4.63 -33.76
CA THR A 171 3.30 3.41 -34.47
C THR A 171 2.45 3.14 -35.71
N THR A 172 1.13 3.32 -35.61
CA THR A 172 0.24 3.12 -36.77
C THR A 172 0.53 4.15 -37.88
N GLY A 173 0.83 5.40 -37.50
CA GLY A 173 1.23 6.45 -38.43
C GLY A 173 2.56 6.14 -39.13
N ASP A 174 3.57 5.71 -38.38
CA ASP A 174 4.89 5.37 -38.93
C ASP A 174 4.83 4.16 -39.87
N ILE A 175 4.05 3.13 -39.52
CA ILE A 175 3.81 1.97 -40.41
C ILE A 175 3.12 2.43 -41.70
N ALA A 176 2.11 3.30 -41.60
CA ALA A 176 1.41 3.80 -42.78
C ALA A 176 2.36 4.61 -43.71
N LYS A 177 3.23 5.43 -43.12
CA LYS A 177 4.26 6.17 -43.86
C LYS A 177 5.27 5.23 -44.53
N GLY A 178 5.80 4.26 -43.79
CA GLY A 178 6.76 3.27 -44.32
C GLY A 178 6.20 2.50 -45.51
N ARG A 179 4.91 2.08 -45.46
CA ARG A 179 4.23 1.44 -46.58
C ARG A 179 4.09 2.36 -47.80
N ALA A 180 3.84 3.65 -47.58
CA ALA A 180 3.76 4.62 -48.68
C ALA A 180 5.13 4.82 -49.35
N ASP A 181 6.20 4.92 -48.55
CA ASP A 181 7.57 5.07 -49.04
C ASP A 181 8.04 3.82 -49.80
N GLU A 182 7.69 2.61 -49.33
CA GLU A 182 7.97 1.34 -50.03
C GLU A 182 7.34 1.31 -51.43
N VAL A 183 6.08 1.76 -51.57
CA VAL A 183 5.39 1.83 -52.86
C VAL A 183 6.07 2.81 -53.82
N LEU A 184 6.50 3.98 -53.32
CA LEU A 184 7.24 4.96 -54.12
C LEU A 184 8.60 4.41 -54.56
N GLY A 185 9.33 3.72 -53.67
CA GLY A 185 10.59 3.06 -53.99
C GLY A 185 10.42 1.99 -55.07
N ALA A 186 9.40 1.13 -54.95
CA ALA A 186 9.10 0.12 -55.96
C ALA A 186 8.79 0.73 -57.34
N ALA A 187 8.02 1.82 -57.38
CA ALA A 187 7.73 2.54 -58.63
C ALA A 187 9.00 3.15 -59.26
N ALA A 188 9.90 3.71 -58.44
CA ALA A 188 11.18 4.25 -58.90
C ALA A 188 12.08 3.16 -59.50
N ILE A 189 12.13 1.97 -58.91
CA ILE A 189 12.88 0.83 -59.45
C ILE A 189 12.33 0.40 -60.82
N VAL A 190 11.01 0.29 -60.96
CA VAL A 190 10.38 -0.05 -62.25
C VAL A 190 10.74 0.97 -63.32
N LEU A 191 10.70 2.27 -62.99
CA LEU A 191 11.08 3.33 -63.91
C LEU A 191 12.57 3.27 -64.29
N ALA A 192 13.45 3.06 -63.30
CA ALA A 192 14.89 2.93 -63.53
C ALA A 192 15.21 1.73 -64.44
N ASN A 193 14.56 0.58 -64.22
CA ASN A 193 14.70 -0.59 -65.09
C ASN A 193 14.25 -0.29 -66.52
N ALA A 194 13.12 0.40 -66.69
CA ALA A 194 12.64 0.79 -68.01
C ALA A 194 13.60 1.75 -68.74
N GLU A 195 14.24 2.68 -68.02
CA GLU A 195 15.27 3.54 -68.60
C GLU A 195 16.56 2.76 -68.93
N PHE A 196 16.95 1.81 -68.08
CA PHE A 196 18.10 0.94 -68.34
C PHE A 196 17.89 0.08 -69.59
N ASP A 197 16.69 -0.48 -69.76
CA ASP A 197 16.32 -1.24 -70.98
C ASP A 197 16.42 -0.37 -72.23
N LYS A 198 15.97 0.89 -72.17
CA LYS A 198 16.13 1.84 -73.29
C LYS A 198 17.60 2.08 -73.63
N ILE A 199 18.46 2.25 -72.63
CA ILE A 199 19.91 2.43 -72.81
C ILE A 199 20.54 1.18 -73.41
N VAL A 200 20.16 -0.02 -72.93
CA VAL A 200 20.66 -1.30 -73.46
C VAL A 200 20.26 -1.45 -74.93
N VAL A 201 19.00 -1.19 -75.28
CA VAL A 201 18.53 -1.23 -76.68
C VAL A 201 19.23 -0.16 -77.54
N ALA A 202 19.37 1.06 -77.02
CA ALA A 202 20.03 2.16 -77.72
C ALA A 202 21.55 1.96 -77.88
N SER A 203 22.21 1.17 -77.03
CA SER A 203 23.65 0.90 -77.11
C SER A 203 23.96 -0.36 -77.92
N THR A 204 23.17 -1.43 -77.82
CA THR A 204 23.40 -2.70 -78.54
C THR A 204 23.27 -2.57 -80.05
N GLY A 205 22.27 -1.84 -80.57
CA GLY A 205 22.12 -1.63 -82.02
C GLY A 205 23.33 -0.92 -82.65
N PRO A 206 23.68 0.29 -82.18
CA PRO A 206 24.82 1.05 -82.69
C PRO A 206 26.19 0.42 -82.41
N THR A 207 26.40 -0.27 -81.29
CA THR A 207 27.69 -0.95 -81.03
C THR A 207 27.89 -2.16 -81.93
N VAL A 208 26.85 -2.93 -82.25
CA VAL A 208 26.95 -4.04 -83.22
C VAL A 208 27.20 -3.49 -84.63
N LEU A 209 26.49 -2.43 -85.02
CA LEU A 209 26.72 -1.73 -86.30
C LEU A 209 28.12 -1.12 -86.37
N ALA A 210 28.57 -0.42 -85.33
CA ALA A 210 29.90 0.18 -85.24
C ALA A 210 31.00 -0.89 -85.25
N THR A 211 30.83 -2.02 -84.56
CA THR A 211 31.76 -3.14 -84.59
C THR A 211 31.86 -3.74 -86.00
N SER A 212 30.71 -3.97 -86.65
CA SER A 212 30.67 -4.48 -88.03
C SER A 212 31.27 -3.49 -89.05
N ALA A 213 31.05 -2.19 -88.84
CA ALA A 213 31.63 -1.12 -89.64
C ALA A 213 33.14 -0.97 -89.39
N LEU A 214 33.62 -1.14 -88.15
CA LEU A 214 35.04 -1.12 -87.82
C LEU A 214 35.76 -2.32 -88.46
N VAL A 215 35.18 -3.52 -88.39
CA VAL A 215 35.74 -4.72 -89.05
C VAL A 215 35.78 -4.54 -90.58
N SER A 216 34.73 -3.95 -91.16
CA SER A 216 34.69 -3.61 -92.59
C SER A 216 35.69 -2.52 -92.97
N ALA A 217 35.86 -1.49 -92.12
CA ALA A 217 36.82 -0.41 -92.31
C ALA A 217 38.26 -0.90 -92.13
N LEU A 218 38.54 -1.81 -91.18
CA LEU A 218 39.86 -2.42 -90.99
C LEU A 218 40.28 -3.24 -92.23
N ALA A 219 39.32 -3.87 -92.92
CA ALA A 219 39.55 -4.54 -94.19
C ALA A 219 39.86 -3.56 -95.34
N LEU A 220 39.35 -2.32 -95.30
CA LEU A 220 39.63 -1.27 -96.30
C LEU A 220 40.92 -0.46 -96.00
N VAL A 221 41.22 -0.19 -94.72
CA VAL A 221 42.40 0.60 -94.30
C VAL A 221 43.71 -0.13 -94.61
N ASN A 222 43.68 -1.46 -94.73
CA ASN A 222 44.85 -2.24 -95.16
C ASN A 222 45.18 -2.10 -96.67
N VAL A 223 44.42 -1.30 -97.43
CA VAL A 223 44.60 -1.12 -98.88
C VAL A 223 44.77 0.35 -99.29
N VAL A 224 44.34 1.34 -98.49
CA VAL A 224 44.38 2.76 -98.89
C VAL A 224 44.96 3.64 -97.78
N PRO A 225 46.12 4.30 -97.99
CA PRO A 225 46.63 5.31 -97.07
C PRO A 225 45.83 6.60 -97.27
N VAL A 226 44.94 6.91 -96.32
CA VAL A 226 44.21 8.19 -96.25
C VAL A 226 44.74 9.04 -95.12
N ALA A 227 44.97 10.32 -95.44
CA ALA A 227 45.51 11.32 -94.54
C ALA A 227 44.48 11.78 -93.50
N GLY A 228 44.80 11.56 -92.22
CA GLY A 228 44.31 12.31 -91.05
C GLY A 228 42.95 11.89 -90.46
N GLY A 229 42.91 11.60 -89.15
CA GLY A 229 41.69 11.56 -88.33
C GLY A 229 41.28 10.19 -87.76
N ALA A 230 41.51 9.09 -88.49
CA ALA A 230 40.97 7.78 -88.10
C ALA A 230 41.49 7.27 -86.75
N THR A 231 42.79 7.44 -86.49
CA THR A 231 43.40 7.04 -85.22
C THR A 231 42.91 7.89 -84.05
N GLU A 232 42.65 9.19 -84.26
CA GLU A 232 42.10 10.07 -83.22
C GLU A 232 40.64 9.72 -82.88
N TYR A 233 39.80 9.42 -83.87
CA TYR A 233 38.43 8.96 -83.62
C TYR A 233 38.37 7.59 -82.93
N MET A 234 39.27 6.68 -83.28
CA MET A 234 39.40 5.40 -82.57
C MET A 234 39.89 5.58 -81.13
N GLY A 235 40.82 6.50 -80.90
CA GLY A 235 41.27 6.86 -79.55
C GLY A 235 40.14 7.46 -78.71
N GLN A 236 39.33 8.34 -79.29
CA GLN A 236 38.17 8.91 -78.62
C GLN A 236 37.12 7.83 -78.32
N ALA A 237 36.79 6.96 -79.27
CA ALA A 237 35.85 5.86 -79.05
C ALA A 237 36.32 4.89 -77.95
N ALA A 238 37.61 4.58 -77.89
CA ALA A 238 38.18 3.75 -76.82
C ALA A 238 38.09 4.45 -75.46
N SER A 239 38.31 5.77 -75.41
CA SER A 239 38.13 6.58 -74.20
C SER A 239 36.68 6.59 -73.72
N ASP A 240 35.72 6.76 -74.63
CA ASP A 240 34.29 6.78 -74.32
C ASP A 240 33.80 5.42 -73.82
N VAL A 241 34.30 4.31 -74.39
CA VAL A 241 34.05 2.96 -73.89
C VAL A 241 34.64 2.77 -72.49
N GLY A 242 35.85 3.25 -72.23
CA GLY A 242 36.46 3.23 -70.90
C GLY A 242 35.65 4.01 -69.86
N ALA A 243 35.16 5.20 -70.22
CA ALA A 243 34.28 5.99 -69.37
C ALA A 243 32.94 5.27 -69.09
N SER A 244 32.35 4.65 -70.12
CA SER A 244 31.12 3.86 -69.98
C SER A 244 31.30 2.65 -69.06
N GLN A 245 32.43 1.93 -69.15
CA GLN A 245 32.77 0.86 -68.21
C GLN A 245 32.92 1.38 -66.78
N GLY A 246 33.54 2.56 -66.61
CA GLY A 246 33.63 3.23 -65.30
C GLY A 246 32.25 3.48 -64.68
N PHE A 247 31.31 4.03 -65.46
CA PHE A 247 29.94 4.26 -64.99
C PHE A 247 29.20 2.96 -64.65
N LEU A 248 29.41 1.88 -65.42
CA LEU A 248 28.82 0.57 -65.11
C LEU A 248 29.33 0.01 -63.78
N VAL A 249 30.63 0.13 -63.48
CA VAL A 249 31.21 -0.30 -62.20
C VAL A 249 30.65 0.51 -61.04
N THR A 250 30.53 1.84 -61.19
CA THR A 250 29.90 2.69 -60.17
C THR A 250 28.43 2.32 -59.96
N GLY A 251 27.68 2.04 -61.04
CA GLY A 251 26.30 1.58 -60.96
C GLY A 251 26.16 0.25 -60.21
N GLN A 252 27.08 -0.70 -60.44
CA GLN A 252 27.12 -1.96 -59.68
C GLN A 252 27.41 -1.73 -58.20
N SER A 253 28.29 -0.78 -57.86
CA SER A 253 28.56 -0.42 -56.46
C SER A 253 27.32 0.10 -55.75
N TYR A 254 26.55 0.98 -56.38
CA TYR A 254 25.30 1.48 -55.79
C TYR A 254 24.24 0.39 -55.62
N LEU A 255 24.16 -0.58 -56.54
CA LEU A 255 23.26 -1.73 -56.38
C LEU A 255 23.66 -2.63 -55.21
N GLN A 256 24.96 -2.82 -54.96
CA GLN A 256 25.43 -3.57 -53.80
C GLN A 256 25.10 -2.85 -52.49
N GLU A 257 25.28 -1.53 -52.45
CA GLU A 257 24.94 -0.70 -51.29
C GLU A 257 23.44 -0.74 -51.00
N ALA A 258 22.58 -0.54 -52.02
CA ALA A 258 21.14 -0.66 -51.89
C ALA A 258 20.69 -2.06 -51.41
N SER A 259 21.39 -3.12 -51.85
CA SER A 259 21.12 -4.48 -51.37
C SER A 259 21.53 -4.66 -49.91
N ALA A 260 22.61 -4.02 -49.45
CA ALA A 260 23.03 -4.06 -48.05
C ALA A 260 22.01 -3.32 -47.17
N ASP A 261 21.54 -2.16 -47.61
CA ASP A 261 20.52 -1.37 -46.91
C ASP A 261 19.20 -2.14 -46.75
N LEU A 262 18.75 -2.85 -47.79
CA LEU A 262 17.57 -3.71 -47.71
C LEU A 262 17.74 -4.85 -46.69
N ASN A 263 18.92 -5.45 -46.62
CA ASN A 263 19.22 -6.49 -45.64
C ASN A 263 19.19 -5.94 -44.20
N ASN A 264 19.72 -4.73 -44.00
CA ASN A 264 19.68 -4.04 -42.71
C ASN A 264 18.24 -3.70 -42.31
N ALA A 265 17.46 -3.11 -43.20
CA ALA A 265 16.05 -2.80 -42.95
C ALA A 265 15.23 -4.07 -42.60
N ALA A 266 15.49 -5.19 -43.28
CA ALA A 266 14.87 -6.47 -42.95
C ALA A 266 15.29 -7.01 -41.57
N SER A 267 16.52 -6.74 -41.12
CA SER A 267 16.98 -7.07 -39.78
C SER A 267 16.26 -6.23 -38.72
N ASP A 268 16.13 -4.93 -38.94
CA ASP A 268 15.48 -4.01 -38.01
C ASP A 268 13.98 -4.33 -37.85
N LEU A 269 13.31 -4.70 -38.95
CA LEU A 269 11.92 -5.17 -38.90
C LEU A 269 11.74 -6.44 -38.04
N ARG A 270 12.69 -7.38 -38.10
CA ARG A 270 12.66 -8.59 -37.24
C ARG A 270 12.87 -8.24 -35.77
N ALA A 271 13.76 -7.30 -35.47
CA ALA A 271 13.97 -6.81 -34.12
C ALA A 271 12.70 -6.16 -33.56
N ALA A 272 12.09 -5.24 -34.32
CA ALA A 272 10.83 -4.59 -33.95
C ALA A 272 9.68 -5.60 -33.72
N SER A 273 9.57 -6.64 -34.55
CA SER A 273 8.60 -7.71 -34.34
C SER A 273 8.81 -8.44 -33.02
N THR A 274 10.06 -8.70 -32.64
CA THR A 274 10.41 -9.38 -31.38
C THR A 274 10.06 -8.53 -30.15
N GLU A 275 10.26 -7.21 -30.25
CA GLU A 275 9.88 -6.27 -29.18
C GLU A 275 8.35 -6.18 -29.01
N LEU A 276 7.60 -6.22 -30.11
CA LEU A 276 6.14 -6.28 -30.09
C LEU A 276 5.63 -7.56 -29.41
N ASP A 277 6.19 -8.72 -29.75
CA ASP A 277 5.83 -9.99 -29.11
C ASP A 277 6.10 -9.97 -27.61
N THR A 278 7.25 -9.42 -27.21
CA THR A 278 7.63 -9.25 -25.81
C THR A 278 6.66 -8.33 -25.07
N SER A 279 6.28 -7.21 -25.69
CA SER A 279 5.30 -6.26 -25.13
C SER A 279 3.92 -6.92 -24.98
N GLY A 280 3.50 -7.70 -25.97
CA GLY A 280 2.26 -8.48 -25.92
C GLY A 280 2.25 -9.56 -24.84
N ALA A 281 3.41 -10.15 -24.51
CA ALA A 281 3.53 -11.06 -23.37
C ALA A 281 3.33 -10.34 -22.03
N LYS A 282 3.97 -9.18 -21.84
CA LYS A 282 3.81 -8.36 -20.63
C LYS A 282 2.37 -7.87 -20.43
N ALA A 283 1.67 -7.50 -21.51
CA ALA A 283 0.26 -7.11 -21.44
C ALA A 283 -0.66 -8.25 -20.96
N ARG A 284 -0.39 -9.48 -21.41
CA ARG A 284 -1.12 -10.68 -20.94
C ARG A 284 -0.86 -10.97 -19.46
N GLU A 285 0.39 -10.83 -19.02
CA GLU A 285 0.75 -10.98 -17.60
C GLU A 285 0.04 -9.94 -16.72
N ALA A 286 0.06 -8.67 -17.12
CA ALA A 286 -0.67 -7.60 -16.41
C ALA A 286 -2.17 -7.90 -16.30
N THR A 287 -2.78 -8.39 -17.38
CA THR A 287 -4.20 -8.80 -17.40
C THR A 287 -4.48 -9.93 -16.39
N ALA A 288 -3.60 -10.93 -16.32
CA ALA A 288 -3.72 -12.02 -15.35
C ALA A 288 -3.60 -11.50 -13.90
N ASN A 289 -2.65 -10.59 -13.64
CA ASN A 289 -2.49 -9.96 -12.33
C ASN A 289 -3.72 -9.16 -11.90
N PHE A 290 -4.34 -8.40 -12.81
CA PHE A 290 -5.60 -7.68 -12.53
C PHE A 290 -6.75 -8.64 -12.22
N SER A 291 -6.86 -9.75 -12.96
CA SER A 291 -7.88 -10.77 -12.69
C SER A 291 -7.69 -11.37 -11.29
N ASN A 292 -6.45 -11.70 -10.91
CA ASN A 292 -6.13 -12.20 -9.56
C ASN A 292 -6.47 -11.18 -8.47
N ALA A 293 -6.13 -9.91 -8.66
CA ALA A 293 -6.49 -8.85 -7.72
C ALA A 293 -8.02 -8.75 -7.55
N GLY A 294 -8.78 -8.82 -8.65
CA GLY A 294 -10.25 -8.86 -8.60
C GLY A 294 -10.80 -10.04 -7.79
N SER A 295 -10.20 -11.22 -7.94
CA SER A 295 -10.53 -12.41 -7.14
C SER A 295 -10.33 -12.17 -5.64
N HIS A 296 -9.20 -11.56 -5.25
CA HIS A 296 -8.92 -11.23 -3.86
C HIS A 296 -9.89 -10.20 -3.30
N PHE A 297 -10.28 -9.18 -4.07
CA PHE A 297 -11.28 -8.21 -3.64
C PHE A 297 -12.65 -8.86 -3.40
N ASN A 298 -13.07 -9.79 -4.28
CA ASN A 298 -14.32 -10.52 -4.09
C ASN A 298 -14.30 -11.42 -2.85
N ALA A 299 -13.16 -12.07 -2.57
CA ALA A 299 -12.99 -12.84 -1.34
C ALA A 299 -13.10 -11.94 -0.10
N ALA A 300 -12.37 -10.82 -0.06
CA ALA A 300 -12.42 -9.87 1.05
C ALA A 300 -13.84 -9.30 1.27
N ALA A 301 -14.57 -9.01 0.20
CA ALA A 301 -15.96 -8.55 0.29
C ALA A 301 -16.90 -9.63 0.86
N THR A 302 -16.61 -10.90 0.60
CA THR A 302 -17.36 -12.04 1.16
C THR A 302 -17.10 -12.17 2.66
N ASP A 303 -15.83 -12.10 3.07
CA ASP A 303 -15.43 -12.15 4.48
C ASP A 303 -16.06 -11.01 5.29
N LEU A 304 -16.11 -9.80 4.71
CA LEU A 304 -16.73 -8.64 5.37
C LEU A 304 -18.23 -8.83 5.57
N ARG A 305 -18.94 -9.44 4.60
CA ARG A 305 -20.37 -9.76 4.75
C ARG A 305 -20.58 -10.77 5.89
N ALA A 306 -19.78 -11.85 5.92
CA ALA A 306 -19.85 -12.85 6.98
C ALA A 306 -19.55 -12.26 8.37
N ALA A 307 -18.58 -11.34 8.47
CA ALA A 307 -18.30 -10.63 9.71
C ALA A 307 -19.49 -9.75 10.15
N GLY A 308 -20.14 -9.08 9.22
CA GLY A 308 -21.36 -8.30 9.48
C GLY A 308 -22.53 -9.15 9.97
N GLU A 309 -22.73 -10.35 9.39
CA GLU A 309 -23.74 -11.30 9.85
C GLU A 309 -23.50 -11.75 11.29
N LYS A 310 -22.25 -12.10 11.64
CA LYS A 310 -21.87 -12.46 13.02
C LYS A 310 -22.10 -11.30 14.00
N ALA A 311 -21.82 -10.06 13.59
CA ALA A 311 -22.08 -8.89 14.42
C ALA A 311 -23.59 -8.72 14.70
N ASN A 312 -24.43 -8.92 13.68
CA ASN A 312 -25.89 -8.88 13.84
C ASN A 312 -26.41 -9.98 14.77
N GLU A 313 -25.86 -11.19 14.67
CA GLU A 313 -26.19 -12.30 15.58
C GLU A 313 -25.82 -11.96 17.03
N ALA A 314 -24.62 -11.41 17.26
CA ALA A 314 -24.19 -10.98 18.59
C ALA A 314 -25.12 -9.91 19.19
N ILE A 315 -25.55 -8.93 18.39
CA ILE A 315 -26.53 -7.92 18.81
C ILE A 315 -27.87 -8.56 19.18
N SER A 316 -28.35 -9.54 18.39
CA SER A 316 -29.58 -10.28 18.69
C SER A 316 -29.48 -11.02 20.02
N ASN A 317 -28.36 -11.71 20.26
CA ASN A 317 -28.10 -12.43 21.51
C ASN A 317 -28.05 -11.48 22.72
N LEU A 318 -27.41 -10.32 22.59
CA LEU A 318 -27.39 -9.31 23.65
C LEU A 318 -28.79 -8.78 23.98
N ARG A 319 -29.63 -8.55 22.97
CA ARG A 319 -31.04 -8.17 23.18
C ARG A 319 -31.82 -9.25 23.92
N LEU A 320 -31.62 -10.52 23.57
CA LEU A 320 -32.25 -11.65 24.26
C LEU A 320 -31.81 -11.72 25.73
N VAL A 321 -30.51 -11.57 26.01
CA VAL A 321 -29.99 -11.52 27.39
C VAL A 321 -30.61 -10.37 28.17
N GLY A 322 -30.69 -9.17 27.57
CA GLY A 322 -31.35 -8.01 28.17
C GLY A 322 -32.82 -8.28 28.52
N SER A 323 -33.57 -8.91 27.61
CA SER A 323 -34.97 -9.30 27.86
C SER A 323 -35.09 -10.31 29.00
N ARG A 324 -34.23 -11.33 29.05
CA ARG A 324 -34.22 -12.32 30.14
C ARG A 324 -33.91 -11.70 31.50
N LEU A 325 -32.97 -10.76 31.56
CA LEU A 325 -32.65 -10.03 32.79
C LEU A 325 -33.84 -9.19 33.27
N GLN A 326 -34.57 -8.53 32.36
CA GLN A 326 -35.75 -7.75 32.71
C GLN A 326 -36.86 -8.64 33.31
N VAL A 327 -37.09 -9.83 32.75
CA VAL A 327 -38.05 -10.81 33.31
C VAL A 327 -37.61 -11.29 34.69
N ALA A 328 -36.33 -11.63 34.87
CA ALA A 328 -35.79 -12.07 36.15
C ALA A 328 -35.95 -10.99 37.24
N GLN A 329 -35.71 -9.71 36.92
CA GLN A 329 -35.92 -8.60 37.84
C GLN A 329 -37.40 -8.35 38.17
N GLY A 330 -38.31 -8.61 37.21
CA GLY A 330 -39.75 -8.50 37.44
C GLY A 330 -40.32 -9.60 38.35
N GLY A 331 -39.75 -10.80 38.32
CA GLY A 331 -40.16 -11.94 39.17
C GLY A 331 -39.64 -11.90 40.61
N LEU A 332 -38.76 -10.96 40.95
CA LEU A 332 -38.19 -10.74 42.28
C LEU A 332 -38.97 -9.71 43.11
N ARG A 333 -40.15 -9.27 42.64
CA ARG A 333 -41.03 -8.31 43.33
C ARG A 333 -42.27 -8.98 43.90
#